data_AF-A0A1Y1WTA8-F1
#
_entry.id   AF-A0A1Y1WTA8-F1
#
_cell.length_a   1.000
_cell.length_b   1.000
_cell.length_c   1.000
_cell.angle_alpha   90.00
_cell.angle_beta   90.00
_cell.angle_gamma   90.00
#
_symmetry.space_group_name_H-M   'P 1'
#
loop_
_entity.id
_entity.type
_entity.pdbx_description
1 polymer ?
#
loop_
_entity_poly.entity_id
_entity_poly.type
_entity_poly.pdbx_seq_one_letter_code
_entity_poly.pdbx_strand_id
1 'polypeptide(L)'
;SSKNEKKKTKPSTNDDAYDPETGEINWDCPCLGDMTKGPCAEEFKAAFSCYIYSKSDPKGMDCLEKFKGMQDCFKKYPDVYKDNIFDDDD
;
A
#
# COMPACT_ATOMS: atom_id res chain seq x y z
N SER A 1 21.18 5.98 -29.92
CA SER A 1 19.75 5.68 -29.95
C SER A 1 19.24 5.48 -28.54
N SER A 2 18.59 6.50 -28.00
CA SER A 2 18.02 6.52 -26.66
C SER A 2 16.79 5.61 -26.61
N LYS A 3 16.91 4.42 -26.02
CA LYS A 3 15.72 3.65 -25.61
C LYS A 3 15.22 4.23 -24.29
N ASN A 4 14.48 5.33 -24.43
CA ASN A 4 13.59 5.84 -23.41
C ASN A 4 12.37 4.89 -23.34
N GLU A 5 12.57 3.72 -22.73
CA GLU A 5 11.49 2.78 -22.45
C GLU A 5 10.90 3.17 -21.10
N LYS A 6 9.91 4.07 -21.20
CA LYS A 6 8.84 4.34 -20.24
C LYS A 6 8.75 3.24 -19.18
N LYS A 7 9.14 3.53 -17.93
CA LYS A 7 8.67 2.79 -16.76
C LYS A 7 7.15 2.95 -16.70
N LYS A 8 6.45 2.06 -17.43
CA LYS A 8 5.03 1.79 -17.27
C LYS A 8 4.86 1.15 -15.90
N THR A 9 4.79 1.95 -14.85
CA THR A 9 4.04 1.52 -13.66
C THR A 9 2.58 1.74 -14.00
N LYS A 10 2.02 0.81 -14.80
CA LYS A 10 0.61 0.73 -15.09
C LYS A 10 0.07 -0.37 -14.17
N PRO A 11 -0.52 -0.09 -12.99
CA PRO A 11 -1.61 -0.94 -12.58
C PRO A 11 -2.73 -0.68 -13.58
N SER A 12 -3.08 -1.72 -14.32
CA SER A 12 -4.25 -1.74 -15.17
C SER A 12 -5.30 -2.48 -14.38
N THR A 13 -6.25 -1.80 -13.76
CA THR A 13 -7.60 -2.32 -13.50
C THR A 13 -8.47 -1.16 -13.06
N ASN A 14 -9.74 -1.16 -13.43
CA ASN A 14 -10.69 -0.06 -13.17
C ASN A 14 -11.16 -0.05 -11.70
N ASP A 15 -10.27 -0.39 -10.76
CA ASP A 15 -10.49 -0.69 -9.35
C ASP A 15 -9.38 -0.11 -8.45
N ASP A 16 -8.55 0.81 -8.96
CA ASP A 16 -7.47 1.41 -8.18
C ASP A 16 -8.01 2.51 -7.25
N ALA A 17 -7.68 2.42 -5.96
CA ALA A 17 -8.08 3.41 -4.96
C ALA A 17 -7.41 4.78 -5.15
N TYR A 18 -6.44 4.90 -6.06
CA TYR A 18 -5.66 6.09 -6.26
C TYR A 18 -5.98 6.71 -7.61
N ASP A 19 -6.33 7.99 -7.60
CA ASP A 19 -6.53 8.79 -8.79
C ASP A 19 -5.22 9.53 -9.13
N PRO A 20 -4.52 9.19 -10.23
CA PRO A 20 -3.25 9.82 -10.59
C PRO A 20 -3.40 11.22 -11.19
N GLU A 21 -4.61 11.65 -11.57
CA GLU A 21 -4.85 12.98 -12.14
C GLU A 21 -4.98 14.04 -11.03
N THR A 22 -5.70 13.69 -9.96
CA THR A 22 -5.88 14.52 -8.76
C THR A 22 -4.78 14.28 -7.72
N GLY A 23 -4.19 13.08 -7.70
CA GLY A 23 -3.27 12.65 -6.66
C GLY A 23 -3.98 12.24 -5.37
N GLU A 24 -5.28 11.99 -5.38
CA GLU A 24 -6.06 11.62 -4.20
C GLU A 24 -6.22 10.10 -4.07
N ILE A 25 -6.27 9.61 -2.82
CA ILE A 25 -6.52 8.19 -2.51
C ILE A 25 -7.93 8.08 -1.91
N ASN A 26 -8.81 7.35 -2.59
CA ASN A 26 -10.14 7.00 -2.12
C ASN A 26 -10.07 5.86 -1.08
N TRP A 27 -10.00 6.25 0.19
CA TRP A 27 -9.95 5.32 1.33
C TRP A 27 -11.24 4.52 1.56
N ASP A 28 -12.35 4.91 0.92
CA ASP A 28 -13.63 4.20 0.93
C ASP A 28 -13.77 3.20 -0.22
N CYS A 29 -12.77 3.10 -1.10
CA CYS A 29 -12.78 2.07 -2.14
C CYS A 29 -12.78 0.67 -1.50
N PRO A 30 -13.75 -0.21 -1.85
CA PRO A 30 -13.77 -1.58 -1.35
C PRO A 30 -12.50 -2.37 -1.74
N CYS A 31 -11.76 -1.90 -2.74
CA CYS A 31 -10.48 -2.44 -3.17
C CYS A 31 -9.35 -2.34 -2.14
N LEU A 32 -9.40 -1.37 -1.20
CA LEU A 32 -8.41 -1.25 -0.12
C LEU A 32 -8.66 -2.20 1.05
N GLY A 33 -9.81 -2.91 1.03
CA GLY A 33 -10.20 -3.88 2.02
C GLY A 33 -10.44 -3.30 3.42
N ASP A 34 -10.65 -4.18 4.40
CA ASP A 34 -10.87 -3.82 5.81
C ASP A 34 -9.64 -3.20 6.49
N MET A 35 -8.49 -3.14 5.82
CA MET A 35 -7.27 -2.53 6.34
C MET A 35 -7.42 -1.03 6.62
N THR A 36 -8.30 -0.32 5.92
CA THR A 36 -8.53 1.13 6.14
C THR A 36 -9.49 1.45 7.29
N LYS A 37 -10.12 0.42 7.89
CA LYS A 37 -11.14 0.53 8.94
C LYS A 37 -10.76 -0.16 10.26
N GLY A 38 -9.61 -0.83 10.30
CA GLY A 38 -9.09 -1.52 11.49
C GLY A 38 -8.22 -0.66 12.42
N PRO A 39 -7.77 -1.23 13.55
CA PRO A 39 -6.96 -0.51 14.54
C PRO A 39 -5.58 -0.06 14.03
N CYS A 40 -5.10 -0.64 12.91
CA CYS A 40 -3.85 -0.26 12.24
C CYS A 40 -4.09 0.55 10.95
N ALA A 41 -5.31 1.08 10.76
CA ALA A 41 -5.66 1.80 9.55
C ALA A 41 -4.80 3.05 9.33
N GLU A 42 -4.37 3.73 10.38
CA GLU A 42 -3.50 4.90 10.26
C GLU A 42 -2.12 4.52 9.72
N GLU A 43 -1.50 3.49 10.27
CA GLU A 43 -0.22 2.97 9.76
C GLU A 43 -0.33 2.45 8.33
N PHE A 44 -1.43 1.75 7.99
CA PHE A 44 -1.70 1.32 6.62
C PHE A 44 -1.84 2.51 5.67
N LYS A 45 -2.65 3.51 6.03
CA LYS A 45 -2.84 4.73 5.23
C LYS A 45 -1.52 5.46 5.01
N ALA A 46 -0.69 5.56 6.05
CA ALA A 46 0.62 6.20 5.97
C ALA A 46 1.60 5.43 5.06
N ALA A 47 1.66 4.10 5.17
CA ALA A 47 2.52 3.27 4.34
C ALA A 47 2.05 3.26 2.87
N PHE A 48 0.75 3.08 2.65
CA PHE A 48 0.14 3.01 1.33
C PHE A 48 0.24 4.34 0.58
N SER A 49 -0.09 5.46 1.24
CA SER A 49 0.09 6.79 0.63
C SER A 49 1.55 7.07 0.29
N CYS A 50 2.48 6.75 1.19
CA CYS A 50 3.91 6.88 0.91
C CYS A 50 4.31 6.05 -0.32
N TYR A 51 3.86 4.79 -0.40
CA TYR A 51 4.13 3.93 -1.56
C TYR A 51 3.60 4.56 -2.84
N ILE A 52 2.35 4.99 -2.86
CA ILE A 52 1.69 5.59 -4.03
C ILE A 52 2.45 6.82 -4.53
N TYR A 53 2.85 7.72 -3.62
CA TYR A 53 3.58 8.93 -3.93
C TYR A 53 5.10 8.74 -4.12
N SER A 54 5.64 7.58 -3.74
CA SER A 54 7.08 7.31 -3.82
C SER A 54 7.57 7.42 -5.26
N LYS A 55 8.60 8.25 -5.44
CA LYS A 55 9.35 8.39 -6.70
C LYS A 55 10.65 7.58 -6.72
N SER A 56 10.94 6.85 -5.64
CA SER A 56 12.16 6.05 -5.50
C SER A 56 12.23 4.90 -6.49
N ASP A 57 13.47 4.60 -6.90
CA ASP A 57 13.96 3.52 -7.76
C ASP A 57 14.47 2.25 -7.06
N PRO A 58 13.72 1.18 -6.73
CA PRO A 58 12.29 0.90 -6.91
C PRO A 58 11.32 1.61 -5.95
N LYS A 59 10.07 1.68 -6.41
CA LYS A 59 8.96 2.38 -5.74
C LYS A 59 8.73 1.81 -4.35
N GLY A 60 8.61 2.69 -3.36
CA GLY A 60 8.36 2.31 -1.97
C GLY A 60 9.60 2.05 -1.12
N MET A 61 10.81 2.09 -1.69
CA MET A 61 12.05 1.91 -0.89
C MET A 61 12.21 2.95 0.21
N ASP A 62 11.78 4.19 -0.02
CA ASP A 62 11.83 5.26 0.98
C ASP A 62 10.77 5.08 2.09
N CYS A 63 9.77 4.23 1.84
CA CYS A 63 8.61 4.03 2.70
C CYS A 63 8.73 2.78 3.59
N LEU A 64 9.85 2.07 3.54
CA LEU A 64 10.05 0.80 4.25
C LEU A 64 9.81 0.92 5.76
N GLU A 65 10.19 2.04 6.38
CA GLU A 65 9.90 2.28 7.80
C GLU A 65 8.40 2.36 8.08
N LYS A 66 7.61 2.95 7.17
CA LYS A 66 6.15 3.02 7.30
C LYS A 66 5.52 1.64 7.17
N PHE A 67 5.97 0.84 6.20
CA PHE A 67 5.53 -0.55 6.07
C PHE A 67 5.91 -1.40 7.28
N LYS A 68 7.09 -1.18 7.86
CA LYS A 68 7.51 -1.85 9.09
C LYS A 68 6.61 -1.49 10.27
N GLY A 69 6.25 -0.21 10.42
CA GLY A 69 5.30 0.22 11.45
C GLY A 69 3.92 -0.41 11.31
N MET A 70 3.41 -0.49 10.08
CA MET A 70 2.16 -1.18 9.77
C MET A 70 2.22 -2.68 10.13
N GLN A 71 3.29 -3.38 9.74
CA GLN A 71 3.50 -4.78 10.12
C GLN A 71 3.63 -4.98 11.63
N ASP A 72 4.28 -4.05 12.34
CA ASP A 72 4.38 -4.08 13.80
C ASP A 72 3.01 -3.91 14.46
N CYS A 73 2.16 -3.03 13.92
CA CYS A 73 0.79 -2.89 14.38
C CYS A 73 -0.03 -4.16 14.13
N PHE A 74 0.06 -4.73 12.93
CA PHE A 74 -0.59 -5.99 12.56
C PHE A 74 -0.26 -7.13 13.54
N LYS A 75 1.01 -7.24 13.98
CA LYS A 75 1.44 -8.20 15.01
C LYS A 75 0.81 -7.98 16.39
N LYS A 76 0.39 -6.75 16.72
CA LYS A 76 -0.31 -6.44 17.97
C LYS A 76 -1.79 -6.84 17.94
N TYR A 77 -2.38 -6.97 16.76
CA TYR A 77 -3.79 -7.33 16.58
C TYR A 77 -3.95 -8.62 15.74
N PRO A 78 -3.38 -9.75 16.18
CA PRO A 78 -3.42 -10.99 15.43
C PRO A 78 -4.85 -11.50 15.23
N ASP A 79 -5.79 -11.23 16.13
CA ASP A 79 -7.19 -11.66 15.98
C ASP A 79 -7.95 -10.91 14.86
N VAL A 80 -7.53 -9.68 14.53
CA VAL A 80 -8.15 -8.88 13.46
C VAL A 80 -7.52 -9.18 12.11
N TYR A 81 -6.21 -9.39 12.10
CA TYR A 81 -5.43 -9.49 10.87
C TYR A 81 -4.87 -10.90 10.61
N LYS A 82 -5.27 -11.92 11.38
CA LYS A 82 -4.78 -13.31 11.25
C LYS A 82 -4.85 -13.84 9.82
N ASP A 83 -6.00 -13.65 9.17
CA ASP A 83 -6.24 -14.03 7.77
C ASP A 83 -5.39 -13.24 6.76
N ASN A 84 -4.83 -12.08 7.14
CA ASN A 84 -4.06 -11.22 6.26
C ASN A 84 -2.55 -11.27 6.51
N ILE A 85 -2.06 -11.87 7.60
CA ILE A 85 -0.64 -11.86 7.98
C ILE A 85 -0.02 -13.26 8.00
N PHE A 86 -0.81 -14.34 8.02
CA PHE A 86 -0.29 -15.69 8.23
C PHE A 86 -0.64 -16.64 7.08
N ASP A 87 0.10 -16.49 5.98
CA ASP A 87 0.53 -17.62 5.14
C ASP A 87 2.05 -17.48 4.97
N ASP A 88 2.76 -17.59 6.10
CA ASP A 88 4.22 -17.79 6.19
C ASP A 88 4.46 -18.85 7.27
N ASP A 89 3.77 -19.98 7.12
CA ASP A 89 4.06 -21.24 7.81
C ASP A 89 3.95 -22.37 6.76
N ASP A 90 4.81 -22.30 5.72
CA ASP A 90 5.47 -23.46 5.07
C ASP A 90 6.69 -23.02 4.23
#